data_AF-A0A800JBG9-F1
#
_entry.id   AF-A0A800JBG9-F1
#
_cell.length_a   1.000
_cell.length_b   1.000
_cell.length_c   1.000
_cell.angle_alpha   90.00
_cell.angle_beta   90.00
_cell.angle_gamma   90.00
#
_symmetry.space_group_name_H-M   'P 1'
#
loop_
_entity.id
_entity.type
_entity.pdbx_description
1 polymer ?
#
loop_
_entity_poly.entity_id
_entity_poly.type
_entity_poly.pdbx_seq_one_letter_code
_entity_poly.pdbx_strand_id
1 'polypeptide(L)'
;MKKTTGVKVTEKKLSIFERYLTVWVLLCIVGGIILGKIAPDAAATLNEFSVYQVSVPIAVCLFFMMYPIMVKIDFSQVLKSAKTPKPVFLTLFINWAIKPFTMFAIAYFFLGYLFVDYLPGTEILKNGEEVELWRSYVAGAILLGIAPCTAMVLMWGHLAKGNAGLTLVMVAINSLIMLVIFG
;
A
#
# COMPACT_ATOMS: atom_id res chain seq x y z
N MET A 1 16.13 44.63 -19.65
CA MET A 1 15.29 44.46 -18.45
C MET A 1 14.23 43.38 -18.74
N LYS A 2 14.51 42.11 -18.41
CA LYS A 2 13.64 40.95 -18.72
C LYS A 2 12.55 40.86 -17.64
N LYS A 3 11.28 41.08 -18.01
CA LYS A 3 10.12 40.84 -17.14
C LYS A 3 9.97 39.32 -16.95
N THR A 4 10.33 38.82 -15.78
CA THR A 4 9.94 37.48 -15.31
C THR A 4 8.46 37.49 -14.98
N THR A 5 7.66 36.94 -15.90
CA THR A 5 6.24 36.64 -15.65
C THR A 5 6.15 35.63 -14.52
N GLY A 6 5.74 36.11 -13.34
CA GLY A 6 5.47 35.27 -12.18
C GLY A 6 4.37 34.27 -12.51
N VAL A 7 4.73 33.00 -12.61
CA VAL A 7 3.79 31.88 -12.62
C VAL A 7 3.06 31.92 -11.29
N LYS A 8 1.79 32.33 -11.28
CA LYS A 8 0.91 32.20 -10.12
C LYS A 8 0.73 30.70 -9.84
N VAL A 9 1.46 30.18 -8.86
CA VAL A 9 1.21 28.85 -8.31
C VAL A 9 -0.09 28.97 -7.52
N THR A 10 -1.20 28.57 -8.13
CA THR A 10 -2.47 28.42 -7.43
C THR A 10 -2.26 27.38 -6.33
N GLU A 11 -2.23 27.81 -5.07
CA GLU A 11 -2.23 26.88 -3.95
C GLU A 11 -3.52 26.07 -4.00
N LYS A 12 -3.39 24.80 -4.39
CA LYS A 12 -4.50 23.86 -4.44
C LYS A 12 -4.88 23.57 -2.99
N LYS A 13 -5.84 24.31 -2.44
CA LYS A 13 -6.38 24.08 -1.10
C LYS A 13 -6.95 22.66 -1.08
N LEU A 14 -6.40 21.81 -0.21
CA LEU A 14 -6.94 20.46 0.02
C LEU A 14 -8.41 20.58 0.41
N SER A 15 -9.26 19.80 -0.26
CA SER A 15 -10.69 19.75 0.08
C SER A 15 -10.86 19.33 1.55
N ILE A 16 -11.93 19.76 2.21
CA ILE A 16 -12.24 19.36 3.60
C ILE A 16 -12.23 17.83 3.72
N PHE A 17 -12.68 17.12 2.67
CA PHE A 17 -12.63 15.66 2.60
C PHE A 17 -11.20 15.10 2.58
N GLU A 18 -10.31 15.68 1.76
CA GLU A 18 -8.89 15.26 1.69
C GLU A 18 -8.16 15.55 3.01
N ARG A 19 -8.49 16.67 3.67
CA ARG A 19 -7.90 17.06 4.96
C ARG A 19 -8.31 16.12 6.10
N TYR A 20 -9.58 15.67 6.13
CA TYR A 20 -10.09 14.77 7.17
C TYR A 20 -10.14 13.30 6.75
N LEU A 21 -9.43 12.92 5.69
CA LEU A 21 -9.45 11.56 5.15
C LEU A 21 -9.16 10.49 6.21
N THR A 22 -8.22 10.75 7.13
CA THR A 22 -7.89 9.83 8.22
C THR A 22 -9.07 9.58 9.17
N VAL A 23 -9.85 10.62 9.48
CA VAL A 23 -11.04 10.51 10.32
C VAL A 23 -12.12 9.71 9.60
N TRP A 24 -12.36 10.00 8.32
CA TRP A 24 -13.32 9.24 7.51
C TRP A 24 -12.94 7.76 7.40
N VAL A 25 -11.65 7.45 7.16
CA VAL A 25 -11.16 6.06 7.12
C VAL A 25 -11.41 5.37 8.46
N LEU A 26 -11.12 6.03 9.58
CA LEU A 26 -11.35 5.47 10.91
C LEU A 26 -12.84 5.21 11.17
N LEU A 27 -13.72 6.16 10.81
CA LEU A 27 -15.17 5.98 10.90
C LEU A 27 -15.66 4.81 10.03
N CYS A 28 -15.15 4.67 8.81
CA CYS A 28 -15.48 3.55 7.92
C CYS A 28 -15.02 2.20 8.50
N ILE A 29 -13.84 2.14 9.13
CA ILE A 29 -13.33 0.92 9.78
C ILE A 29 -14.26 0.53 10.95
N VAL A 30 -14.54 1.47 11.86
CA VAL A 30 -15.40 1.21 13.02
C VAL A 30 -16.81 0.84 12.58
N GLY A 31 -17.38 1.58 11.63
CA GLY A 31 -18.68 1.29 11.05
C GLY A 31 -18.73 -0.08 10.39
N GLY A 32 -17.69 -0.45 9.62
CA GLY A 32 -17.57 -1.75 8.98
C GLY A 32 -17.50 -2.92 9.98
N ILE A 33 -16.73 -2.77 11.07
CA ILE A 33 -16.62 -3.79 12.13
C ILE A 33 -17.96 -3.97 12.83
N ILE A 34 -18.64 -2.87 13.18
CA ILE A 34 -19.95 -2.92 13.83
C ILE A 34 -20.95 -3.61 12.91
N LEU A 35 -21.05 -3.17 11.65
CA LEU A 35 -21.98 -3.71 10.66
C LEU A 35 -21.73 -5.20 10.37
N GLY A 36 -20.46 -5.62 10.29
CA GLY A 36 -20.07 -7.03 10.16
C GLY A 36 -20.45 -7.89 11.38
N LYS A 37 -20.53 -7.30 12.58
CA LYS A 37 -20.99 -8.00 13.79
C LYS A 37 -22.51 -8.15 13.88
N ILE A 38 -23.29 -7.19 13.36
CA ILE A 38 -24.77 -7.24 13.43
C ILE A 38 -25.39 -8.02 12.27
N ALA A 39 -24.72 -8.10 11.13
CA ALA A 39 -25.19 -8.81 9.93
C ALA A 39 -24.12 -9.82 9.43
N PRO A 40 -23.87 -10.91 10.18
CA PRO A 40 -22.88 -11.92 9.79
C PRO A 40 -23.25 -12.62 8.47
N ASP A 41 -24.54 -12.79 8.16
CA ASP A 41 -25.00 -13.37 6.88
C ASP A 41 -24.69 -12.48 5.67
N ALA A 42 -24.67 -11.15 5.84
CA ALA A 42 -24.26 -10.22 4.78
C ALA A 42 -22.74 -10.29 4.54
N ALA A 43 -21.95 -10.52 5.60
CA ALA A 43 -20.52 -10.76 5.47
C ALA A 43 -20.22 -12.14 4.85
N ALA A 44 -21.01 -13.16 5.18
CA ALA A 44 -20.89 -14.51 4.62
C ALA A 44 -21.21 -14.54 3.11
N THR A 45 -22.31 -13.91 2.69
CA THR A 45 -22.70 -13.83 1.25
C THR A 45 -21.68 -13.06 0.40
N LEU A 46 -21.01 -12.05 0.96
CA LEU A 46 -19.89 -11.36 0.30
C LEU A 46 -18.63 -12.24 0.19
N ASN A 47 -18.42 -13.16 1.13
CA ASN A 47 -17.36 -14.16 1.08
C ASN A 47 -17.70 -15.33 0.14
N GLU A 48 -18.98 -15.69 -0.02
CA GLU A 48 -19.44 -16.66 -1.03
C GLU A 48 -19.27 -16.14 -2.47
N PHE A 49 -19.34 -14.81 -2.67
CA PHE A 49 -18.96 -14.13 -3.91
C PHE A 49 -17.43 -14.00 -4.12
N SER A 50 -16.63 -14.82 -3.44
CA SER A 50 -15.18 -14.91 -3.59
C SER A 50 -14.81 -16.01 -4.58
N VAL A 51 -13.99 -15.67 -5.57
CA VAL A 51 -13.39 -16.63 -6.50
C VAL A 51 -11.90 -16.66 -6.22
N TYR A 52 -11.35 -17.85 -5.91
CA TYR A 52 -9.93 -18.00 -5.56
C TYR A 52 -9.42 -16.99 -4.51
N GLN A 53 -10.16 -16.80 -3.41
CA GLN A 53 -9.77 -15.98 -2.24
C GLN A 53 -9.88 -14.46 -2.43
N VAL A 54 -10.33 -13.97 -3.57
CA VAL A 54 -10.54 -12.54 -3.81
C VAL A 54 -12.03 -12.28 -4.03
N SER A 55 -12.64 -11.49 -3.14
CA SER A 55 -14.02 -11.05 -3.31
C SER A 55 -14.13 -10.22 -4.59
N VAL A 56 -15.00 -10.63 -5.52
CA VAL A 56 -15.23 -9.93 -6.79
C VAL A 56 -15.53 -8.43 -6.57
N PRO A 57 -16.35 -8.03 -5.58
CA PRO A 57 -16.58 -6.61 -5.30
C PRO A 57 -15.30 -5.84 -4.92
N ILE A 58 -14.42 -6.45 -4.12
CA ILE A 58 -13.16 -5.84 -3.72
C ILE A 58 -12.25 -5.69 -4.93
N ALA A 59 -12.13 -6.73 -5.77
CA ALA A 59 -11.33 -6.65 -6.99
C ALA A 59 -11.79 -5.51 -7.92
N VAL A 60 -13.10 -5.35 -8.11
CA VAL A 60 -13.68 -4.25 -8.89
C VAL A 60 -13.33 -2.89 -8.28
N CYS A 61 -13.50 -2.72 -6.97
CA CYS A 61 -13.12 -1.50 -6.26
C CYS A 61 -11.62 -1.18 -6.40
N LEU A 62 -10.75 -2.20 -6.25
CA LEU A 62 -9.31 -2.07 -6.42
C LEU A 62 -8.93 -1.69 -7.86
N PHE A 63 -9.64 -2.23 -8.86
CA PHE A 63 -9.46 -1.85 -10.26
C PHE A 63 -9.82 -0.37 -10.50
N PHE A 64 -11.00 0.06 -10.01
CA PHE A 64 -11.46 1.44 -10.16
C PHE A 64 -10.61 2.46 -9.41
N MET A 65 -9.95 2.11 -8.31
CA MET A 65 -9.01 3.03 -7.65
C MET A 65 -7.65 3.12 -8.39
N MET A 66 -7.24 2.05 -9.07
CA MET A 66 -5.96 2.01 -9.81
C MET A 66 -6.04 2.74 -11.15
N TYR A 67 -7.19 2.65 -11.83
CA TYR A 67 -7.42 3.27 -13.13
C TYR A 67 -7.17 4.79 -13.18
N PRO A 68 -7.66 5.62 -12.24
CA PRO A 68 -7.42 7.06 -12.22
C PRO A 68 -5.96 7.44 -12.10
N ILE A 69 -5.17 6.61 -11.41
CA ILE A 69 -3.74 6.82 -11.29
C ILE A 69 -3.08 6.54 -12.63
N MET A 70 -3.44 5.44 -13.29
CA MET A 70 -2.88 5.03 -14.58
C MET A 70 -3.11 6.10 -15.68
N VAL A 71 -4.32 6.65 -15.77
CA VAL A 71 -4.69 7.63 -16.80
C VAL A 71 -4.04 9.00 -16.58
N LYS A 72 -3.64 9.34 -15.35
CA LYS A 72 -2.98 10.61 -15.02
C LYS A 72 -1.49 10.65 -15.39
N ILE A 73 -0.94 9.58 -15.95
CA ILE A 73 0.50 9.44 -16.21
C ILE A 73 0.84 9.94 -17.62
N ASP A 74 1.83 10.82 -17.69
CA ASP A 74 2.45 11.23 -18.94
C ASP A 74 3.64 10.31 -19.28
N PHE A 75 3.42 9.38 -20.22
CA PHE A 75 4.43 8.41 -20.66
C PHE A 75 5.68 9.06 -21.28
N SER A 76 5.58 10.28 -21.82
CA SER A 76 6.75 10.99 -22.38
C SER A 76 7.73 11.39 -21.28
N GLN A 77 7.21 11.78 -20.11
CA GLN A 77 8.04 12.12 -18.95
C GLN A 77 8.63 10.88 -18.28
N VAL A 78 7.87 9.78 -18.23
CA VAL A 78 8.35 8.47 -17.74
C VAL A 78 9.59 8.03 -18.51
N LEU A 79 9.58 8.11 -19.85
CA LEU A 79 10.71 7.67 -20.68
C LEU A 79 11.97 8.53 -20.50
N LYS A 80 11.80 9.83 -20.24
CA LYS A 80 12.92 10.74 -19.93
C LYS A 80 13.49 10.47 -18.54
N SER A 81 12.62 10.24 -17.55
CA SER A 81 13.00 9.95 -16.16
C SER A 81 13.60 8.55 -15.98
N ALA A 82 13.32 7.60 -16.89
CA ALA A 82 13.96 6.30 -16.89
C ALA A 82 15.49 6.36 -17.12
N LYS A 83 16.00 7.46 -17.67
CA LYS A 83 17.44 7.67 -17.91
C LYS A 83 18.23 8.06 -16.67
N THR A 84 17.60 8.24 -15.51
CA THR A 84 18.28 8.57 -14.25
C THR A 84 18.30 7.36 -13.31
N PRO A 85 19.35 6.52 -13.32
CA PRO A 85 19.37 5.27 -12.55
C PRO A 85 19.70 5.45 -11.06
N LYS A 86 20.41 6.53 -10.68
CA LYS A 86 20.86 6.73 -9.28
C LYS A 86 19.71 6.67 -8.27
N PRO A 87 18.57 7.37 -8.49
CA PRO A 87 17.46 7.35 -7.54
C PRO A 87 16.73 6.00 -7.48
N VAL A 88 16.65 5.29 -8.62
CA VAL A 88 16.04 3.96 -8.71
C VAL A 88 16.89 2.94 -7.93
N PHE A 89 18.20 2.92 -8.16
CA PHE A 89 19.12 2.00 -7.48
C PHE A 89 19.11 2.21 -5.96
N LEU A 90 19.14 3.47 -5.49
CA LEU A 90 19.07 3.77 -4.07
C LEU A 90 17.77 3.26 -3.44
N THR A 91 16.64 3.44 -4.13
CA THR A 91 15.33 2.95 -3.67
C THR A 91 15.30 1.43 -3.60
N LEU A 92 15.84 0.74 -4.61
CA LEU A 92 15.91 -0.72 -4.64
C LEU A 92 16.80 -1.27 -3.51
N PHE A 93 17.96 -0.66 -3.29
CA PHE A 93 18.86 -1.04 -2.22
C PHE A 93 18.17 -0.90 -0.85
N ILE A 94 17.50 0.23 -0.59
CA ILE A 94 16.76 0.42 0.67
C ILE A 94 15.61 -0.58 0.79
N ASN A 95 14.83 -0.78 -0.29
CA ASN A 95 13.66 -1.67 -0.28
C ASN A 95 14.00 -3.14 -0.04
N TRP A 96 15.15 -3.60 -0.54
CA TRP A 96 15.53 -5.01 -0.45
C TRP A 96 16.57 -5.30 0.64
N ALA A 97 17.52 -4.40 0.89
CA ALA A 97 18.59 -4.62 1.85
C ALA A 97 18.27 -4.12 3.26
N ILE A 98 17.40 -3.11 3.40
CA ILE A 98 17.12 -2.48 4.71
C ILE A 98 15.70 -2.80 5.17
N LYS A 99 14.71 -2.62 4.30
CA LYS A 99 13.29 -2.72 4.64
C LYS A 99 12.88 -4.09 5.19
N PRO A 100 13.28 -5.25 4.63
CA PRO A 100 12.83 -6.55 5.11
C PRO A 100 13.35 -6.86 6.51
N PHE A 101 14.64 -6.55 6.77
CA PHE A 101 15.26 -6.74 8.07
C PHE A 101 14.69 -5.79 9.12
N THR A 102 14.44 -4.54 8.75
CA THR A 102 13.81 -3.56 9.63
C THR A 102 12.38 -3.99 9.99
N MET A 103 11.61 -4.45 9.00
CA MET A 103 10.25 -4.94 9.22
C MET A 103 10.23 -6.20 10.07
N PHE A 104 11.14 -7.16 9.83
CA PHE A 104 11.28 -8.35 10.66
C PHE A 104 11.62 -7.98 12.10
N ALA A 105 12.61 -7.11 12.32
CA ALA A 105 13.03 -6.70 13.66
C ALA A 105 11.89 -6.03 14.44
N ILE A 106 11.16 -5.10 13.80
CA ILE A 106 10.03 -4.40 14.44
C ILE A 106 8.86 -5.37 14.68
N ALA A 107 8.47 -6.16 13.67
CA ALA A 107 7.35 -7.09 13.80
C ALA A 107 7.63 -8.15 14.88
N TYR A 108 8.82 -8.74 14.90
CA TYR A 108 9.21 -9.73 15.90
C TYR A 108 9.27 -9.14 17.31
N PHE A 109 9.85 -7.95 17.46
CA PHE A 109 9.92 -7.28 18.77
C PHE A 109 8.53 -6.96 19.32
N PHE A 110 7.63 -6.39 18.51
CA PHE A 110 6.30 -6.04 18.99
C PHE A 110 5.38 -7.25 19.14
N LEU A 111 5.25 -8.09 18.11
CA LEU A 111 4.26 -9.18 18.11
C LEU A 111 4.79 -10.45 18.77
N GLY A 112 6.09 -10.72 18.71
CA GLY A 112 6.71 -11.91 19.28
C GLY A 112 7.26 -11.74 20.71
N TYR A 113 7.55 -10.50 21.14
CA TYR A 113 8.06 -10.24 22.50
C TYR A 113 7.12 -9.40 23.36
N LEU A 114 6.65 -8.24 22.86
CA LEU A 114 5.84 -7.31 23.67
C LEU A 114 4.36 -7.71 23.79
N PHE A 115 3.74 -8.18 22.70
CA PHE A 115 2.30 -8.42 22.60
C PHE A 115 1.91 -9.90 22.56
N VAL A 116 2.84 -10.82 22.83
CA VAL A 116 2.56 -12.26 22.78
C VAL A 116 1.46 -12.67 23.75
N ASP A 117 1.44 -12.09 24.95
CA ASP A 117 0.42 -12.35 25.98
C ASP A 117 -0.97 -11.82 25.58
N TYR A 118 -1.02 -10.80 24.71
CA TYR A 118 -2.27 -10.22 24.19
C TYR A 118 -2.79 -10.93 22.94
N LEU A 119 -2.03 -11.87 22.38
CA LEU A 119 -2.36 -12.64 21.18
C LEU A 119 -2.53 -14.15 21.47
N PRO A 120 -3.42 -14.55 22.41
CA PRO A 120 -3.66 -15.97 22.67
C PRO A 120 -4.46 -16.60 21.51
N GLY A 121 -3.96 -17.72 21.00
CA GLY A 121 -4.68 -18.54 20.02
C GLY A 121 -3.76 -19.23 19.01
N THR A 122 -4.34 -20.19 18.30
CA THR A 122 -3.72 -20.85 17.15
C THR A 122 -4.61 -20.63 15.93
N GLU A 123 -3.98 -20.39 14.79
CA GLU A 123 -4.64 -20.33 13.49
C GLU A 123 -4.34 -21.63 12.75
N ILE A 124 -5.38 -22.22 12.17
CA ILE A 124 -5.24 -23.42 11.34
C ILE A 124 -4.95 -22.95 9.92
N LEU A 125 -3.72 -23.15 9.45
CA LEU A 125 -3.37 -22.88 8.06
C LEU A 125 -4.06 -23.91 7.15
N LYS A 126 -4.26 -23.56 5.88
CA LYS A 126 -4.90 -24.43 4.87
C LYS A 126 -4.27 -25.81 4.71
N ASN A 127 -3.02 -25.97 5.15
CA ASN A 127 -2.29 -27.23 5.10
C ASN A 127 -2.62 -28.16 6.30
N GLY A 128 -3.48 -27.72 7.21
CA GLY A 128 -3.82 -28.42 8.45
C GLY A 128 -2.81 -28.20 9.58
N GLU A 129 -1.81 -27.34 9.38
CA GLU A 129 -0.84 -26.99 10.42
C GLU A 129 -1.41 -25.94 11.37
N GLU A 130 -1.36 -26.23 12.67
CA GLU A 130 -1.67 -25.26 13.72
C GLU A 130 -0.45 -24.38 13.98
N VAL A 131 -0.61 -23.08 13.73
CA VAL A 131 0.45 -22.10 13.95
C VAL A 131 -0.02 -21.08 14.98
N GLU A 132 0.87 -20.69 15.87
CA GLU A 132 0.59 -19.67 16.89
C GLU A 132 0.20 -18.33 16.23
N LEU A 133 -0.85 -17.67 16.73
CA LEU A 133 -1.42 -16.45 16.14
C LEU A 133 -0.37 -15.36 15.89
N TRP A 134 0.56 -15.18 16.84
CA TRP A 134 1.60 -14.16 16.74
C TRP A 134 2.51 -14.40 15.53
N ARG A 135 2.79 -15.65 15.16
CA ARG A 135 3.61 -15.99 13.98
C ARG A 135 2.88 -15.63 12.69
N SER A 136 1.57 -15.93 12.62
CA SER A 136 0.74 -15.51 11.49
C SER A 136 0.71 -13.98 11.33
N TYR A 137 0.54 -13.24 12.43
CA TYR A 137 0.57 -11.77 12.38
C TYR A 137 1.94 -11.21 12.00
N VAL A 138 3.04 -11.79 12.49
CA VAL A 138 4.40 -11.41 12.09
C VAL A 138 4.61 -11.65 10.59
N ALA A 139 4.20 -12.82 10.08
CA ALA A 139 4.28 -13.12 8.65
C ALA A 139 3.46 -12.11 7.82
N GLY A 140 2.23 -11.82 8.23
CA GLY A 140 1.39 -10.80 7.58
C GLY A 140 2.02 -9.41 7.60
N ALA A 141 2.60 -8.99 8.72
CA ALA A 141 3.30 -7.71 8.84
C ALA A 141 4.52 -7.61 7.91
N ILE A 142 5.29 -8.69 7.78
CA ILE A 142 6.44 -8.76 6.86
C ILE A 142 5.96 -8.69 5.40
N LEU A 143 4.91 -9.44 5.04
CA LEU A 143 4.35 -9.44 3.68
C LEU A 143 3.83 -8.05 3.29
N LEU A 144 3.07 -7.39 4.17
CA LEU A 144 2.61 -6.01 3.99
C LEU A 144 3.79 -5.03 3.92
N GLY A 145 4.83 -5.27 4.72
CA GLY A 145 6.05 -4.48 4.73
C GLY A 145 6.86 -4.57 3.44
N ILE A 146 6.89 -5.72 2.78
CA ILE A 146 7.61 -5.92 1.51
C ILE A 146 6.81 -5.38 0.32
N ALA A 147 5.48 -5.37 0.40
CA ALA A 147 4.61 -4.90 -0.66
C ALA A 147 4.94 -3.46 -1.11
N PRO A 148 4.93 -3.17 -2.44
CA PRO A 148 5.22 -1.85 -2.96
C PRO A 148 3.94 -1.01 -2.90
N CYS A 149 3.96 0.10 -2.16
CA CYS A 149 2.81 1.00 -2.15
C CYS A 149 2.92 2.01 -3.30
N THR A 150 2.19 1.77 -4.40
CA THR A 150 2.26 2.60 -5.61
C THR A 150 1.50 3.92 -5.45
N ALA A 151 0.26 3.85 -4.95
CA ALA A 151 -0.64 5.00 -4.84
C ALA A 151 -0.14 6.04 -3.83
N MET A 152 0.30 5.58 -2.65
CA MET A 152 0.73 6.48 -1.58
C MET A 152 1.98 7.26 -1.98
N VAL A 153 2.98 6.59 -2.56
CA VAL A 153 4.24 7.23 -2.95
C VAL A 153 4.01 8.27 -4.06
N LEU A 154 3.08 8.01 -5.00
CA LEU A 154 2.70 9.01 -6.02
C LEU A 154 2.00 10.23 -5.40
N MET A 155 1.13 10.02 -4.40
CA MET A 155 0.48 11.12 -3.68
C MET A 155 1.49 11.97 -2.89
N TRP A 156 2.40 11.34 -2.14
CA TRP A 156 3.46 12.07 -1.44
C TRP A 156 4.40 12.78 -2.40
N GLY A 157 4.73 12.15 -3.52
CA GLY A 157 5.50 12.78 -4.60
C GLY A 157 4.79 14.00 -5.16
N HIS A 158 3.47 13.92 -5.38
CA HIS A 158 2.66 15.06 -5.81
C HIS A 158 2.65 16.19 -4.78
N LEU A 159 2.45 15.88 -3.49
CA LEU A 159 2.45 16.85 -2.40
C LEU A 159 3.83 17.51 -2.20
N ALA A 160 4.91 16.75 -2.37
CA ALA A 160 6.29 17.22 -2.26
C ALA A 160 6.79 17.97 -3.52
N LYS A 161 5.92 18.22 -4.51
CA LYS A 161 6.27 18.83 -5.81
C LYS A 161 7.38 18.04 -6.55
N GLY A 162 7.41 16.72 -6.36
CA GLY A 162 8.35 15.80 -6.99
C GLY A 162 7.99 15.47 -8.44
N ASN A 163 8.91 14.80 -9.15
CA ASN A 163 8.68 14.35 -10.51
C ASN A 163 7.86 13.03 -10.51
N ALA A 164 6.58 13.12 -10.88
CA ALA A 164 5.67 11.99 -10.94
C ALA A 164 6.14 10.88 -11.91
N GLY A 165 6.77 11.25 -13.03
CA GLY A 165 7.34 10.29 -13.99
C GLY A 165 8.48 9.47 -13.38
N LEU A 166 9.38 10.12 -12.64
CA LEU A 166 10.48 9.43 -11.94
C LEU A 166 9.96 8.50 -10.84
N THR A 167 9.03 8.98 -10.01
CA THR A 167 8.40 8.17 -8.96
C THR A 167 7.71 6.94 -9.55
N LEU A 168 7.02 7.10 -10.68
CA LEU A 168 6.39 5.99 -11.37
C LEU A 168 7.42 4.96 -11.87
N VAL A 169 8.50 5.41 -12.51
CA VAL A 169 9.58 4.53 -12.96
C VAL A 169 10.15 3.72 -11.80
N MET A 170 10.44 4.36 -10.66
CA MET A 170 10.94 3.66 -9.47
C MET A 170 9.98 2.57 -8.99
N VAL A 171 8.69 2.91 -8.88
CA VAL A 171 7.65 2.00 -8.41
C VAL A 171 7.43 0.85 -9.39
N ALA A 172 7.43 1.13 -10.69
CA ALA A 172 7.29 0.12 -11.74
C ALA A 172 8.48 -0.85 -11.75
N ILE A 173 9.71 -0.35 -11.70
CA ILE A 173 10.91 -1.18 -11.64
C ILE A 173 10.90 -2.05 -10.37
N ASN A 174 10.56 -1.49 -9.21
CA ASN A 174 10.48 -2.25 -7.98
C ASN A 174 9.41 -3.36 -8.04
N SER A 175 8.25 -3.08 -8.66
CA SER A 175 7.17 -4.06 -8.82
C SER A 175 7.53 -5.16 -9.82
N LEU A 176 8.20 -4.81 -10.92
CA LEU A 176 8.73 -5.79 -11.89
C LEU A 176 9.78 -6.70 -11.28
N ILE A 177 10.69 -6.16 -10.47
CA ILE A 177 11.70 -6.95 -9.76
C ILE A 177 11.04 -7.93 -8.78
N MET A 178 10.01 -7.49 -8.05
CA MET A 178 9.23 -8.39 -7.19
C MET A 178 8.59 -9.53 -7.97
N LEU A 179 8.02 -9.25 -9.14
CA LEU A 179 7.45 -10.28 -10.02
C LEU A 179 8.55 -11.25 -10.51
N VAL A 180 9.74 -10.76 -10.86
CA VAL A 180 10.83 -11.64 -11.32
C VAL A 180 11.42 -12.48 -10.17
N ILE A 181 11.48 -11.96 -8.95
CA ILE A 181 12.10 -12.66 -7.81
C ILE A 181 11.10 -13.60 -7.11
N PHE A 182 9.82 -13.24 -7.05
CA PHE A 182 8.79 -13.98 -6.29
C PHE A 182 7.62 -14.50 -7.13
N GLY A 183 7.52 -14.12 -8.40
CA GLY A 183 6.43 -14.53 -9.30
C GLY A 183 6.72 -15.81 -10.07
#